data_AF-A0A1Q4YKP5-F1
#
_entry.id   AF-A0A1Q4YKP5-F1
#
_cell.length_a   1.000
_cell.length_b   1.000
_cell.length_c   1.000
_cell.angle_alpha   90.00
_cell.angle_beta   90.00
_cell.angle_gamma   90.00
#
_symmetry.space_group_name_H-M   'P 1'
#
loop_
_entity.id
_entity.type
_entity.pdbx_description
1 polymer ?
#
loop_
_entity_poly.entity_id
_entity_poly.type
_entity_poly.pdbx_seq_one_letter_code
_entity_poly.pdbx_strand_id
1 'polypeptide(L)'
;MTGQMGHQVPIDVAAMERTCDIAEGVATRALAGHAIPTDEQVDALRGLLHGHLRLLAEEVRVQGSMGLPCLVAAVLTLVEGLVDAPEHRGVLDLLAPPAAIRLLLTLCVTPVRH
;
A
#
# COMPACT_ATOMS: atom_id res chain seq x y z
N MET A 1 -19.56 -17.30 -27.02
CA MET A 1 -18.29 -16.94 -26.34
C MET A 1 -18.50 -15.58 -25.70
N THR A 2 -19.01 -15.55 -24.47
CA THR A 2 -19.32 -14.33 -23.73
C THR A 2 -18.07 -13.93 -22.94
N GLY A 3 -17.39 -12.87 -23.38
CA GLY A 3 -16.27 -12.30 -22.66
C GLY A 3 -16.71 -11.77 -21.30
N GLN A 4 -16.18 -12.35 -20.23
CA GLN A 4 -16.16 -11.69 -18.92
C GLN A 4 -15.24 -10.49 -19.04
N MET A 5 -15.81 -9.31 -19.29
CA MET A 5 -15.16 -8.06 -18.91
C MET A 5 -15.16 -8.04 -17.38
N GLY A 6 -14.07 -8.54 -16.79
CA GLY A 6 -13.79 -8.32 -15.38
C GLY A 6 -13.87 -6.82 -15.13
N HIS A 7 -14.82 -6.42 -14.29
CA HIS A 7 -14.98 -5.05 -13.85
C HIS A 7 -13.80 -4.74 -12.91
N GLN A 8 -12.61 -4.53 -13.47
CA GLN A 8 -11.47 -3.98 -12.75
C GLN A 8 -11.90 -2.58 -12.33
N VAL A 9 -12.22 -2.43 -11.04
CA VAL A 9 -12.35 -1.09 -10.47
C VAL A 9 -10.97 -0.44 -10.64
N PRO A 10 -10.86 0.64 -11.43
CA PRO A 10 -9.56 1.25 -11.67
C PRO A 10 -8.98 1.71 -10.33
N ILE A 11 -7.74 1.33 -10.07
CA ILE A 11 -7.01 1.78 -8.88
C ILE A 11 -6.94 3.30 -8.90
N ASP A 12 -7.51 3.95 -7.89
CA ASP A 12 -7.39 5.39 -7.70
C ASP A 12 -6.02 5.72 -7.09
N VAL A 13 -5.02 5.79 -7.98
CA VAL A 13 -3.63 6.11 -7.64
C VAL A 13 -3.54 7.40 -6.85
N ALA A 14 -4.30 8.43 -7.24
CA ALA A 14 -4.25 9.73 -6.58
C ALA A 14 -4.81 9.68 -5.15
N ALA A 15 -5.85 8.89 -4.89
CA ALA A 15 -6.34 8.65 -3.53
C ALA A 15 -5.32 7.90 -2.68
N MET A 16 -4.66 6.89 -3.24
CA MET A 16 -3.64 6.11 -2.52
C MET A 16 -2.42 6.96 -2.15
N GLU A 17 -1.94 7.79 -3.08
CA GLU A 17 -0.84 8.73 -2.83
C GLU A 17 -1.20 9.75 -1.74
N ARG A 18 -2.40 10.33 -1.79
CA ARG A 18 -2.87 11.26 -0.74
C ARG A 18 -2.88 10.60 0.63
N THR A 19 -3.36 9.36 0.74
CA THR A 19 -3.36 8.64 2.01
C THR A 19 -1.93 8.36 2.51
N CYS A 20 -1.00 8.06 1.60
CA CYS A 20 0.42 7.89 1.94
C CYS A 20 1.03 9.18 2.49
N ASP A 21 0.81 10.32 1.82
CA ASP A 21 1.32 11.62 2.25
C ASP A 21 0.78 12.02 3.64
N ILE A 22 -0.51 11.74 3.89
CA ILE A 22 -1.12 12.00 5.21
C ILE A 22 -0.45 11.14 6.28
N ALA A 23 -0.30 9.84 6.03
CA ALA A 23 0.31 8.91 6.99
C ALA A 23 1.77 9.28 7.30
N GLU A 24 2.57 9.60 6.29
CA GLU A 24 3.95 10.06 6.44
C GLU A 24 4.02 11.39 7.21
N GLY A 25 3.12 12.33 6.92
CA GLY A 25 3.04 13.61 7.63
C GLY A 25 2.62 13.46 9.09
N VAL A 26 1.75 12.49 9.42
CA VAL A 26 1.43 12.13 10.81
C VAL A 26 2.64 11.52 11.50
N ALA A 27 3.28 10.53 10.88
CA ALA A 27 4.45 9.85 11.44
C ALA A 27 5.61 10.81 11.71
N THR A 28 5.92 11.67 10.74
CA THR A 28 7.02 12.64 10.83
C THR A 28 6.79 13.65 11.95
N ARG A 29 5.58 14.22 12.05
CA ARG A 29 5.26 15.21 13.09
C ARG A 29 5.29 14.60 14.50
N ALA A 30 4.84 13.36 14.63
CA ALA A 30 4.87 12.63 15.89
C ALA A 30 6.30 12.28 16.32
N LEU A 31 7.15 11.83 15.38
CA LEU A 31 8.58 11.60 15.64
C LEU A 31 9.33 12.87 16.06
N ALA A 32 8.97 14.01 15.47
CA ALA A 32 9.53 15.30 15.82
C ALA A 32 8.99 15.87 17.15
N GLY A 33 8.07 15.16 17.83
CA GLY A 33 7.46 15.59 19.09
C GLY A 33 6.48 16.76 18.95
N HIS A 34 6.06 17.09 17.72
CA HIS A 34 5.20 18.25 17.45
C HIS A 34 3.71 17.98 17.67
N ALA A 35 3.26 16.74 17.49
CA ALA A 35 1.87 16.35 17.71
C ALA A 35 1.77 14.85 17.97
N ILE A 36 1.05 14.45 19.03
CA ILE A 36 0.75 13.05 19.32
C ILE A 36 -0.61 12.74 18.68
N PRO A 37 -0.67 11.95 17.59
CA PRO A 37 -1.94 11.53 17.01
C PRO A 37 -2.68 10.63 17.98
N THR A 38 -4.02 10.65 17.93
CA THR A 38 -4.83 9.74 18.74
C THR A 38 -4.78 8.33 18.18
N ASP A 39 -5.00 7.32 19.03
CA ASP A 39 -5.06 5.92 18.61
C ASP A 39 -6.11 5.71 17.51
N GLU A 40 -7.24 6.42 17.58
CA GLU A 40 -8.29 6.37 16.56
C GLU A 40 -7.80 6.88 15.19
N GLN A 41 -6.99 7.96 15.16
CA GLN A 41 -6.41 8.48 13.91
C GLN A 41 -5.39 7.50 13.32
N VAL A 42 -4.55 6.90 14.17
CA VAL A 42 -3.57 5.90 13.76
C VAL A 42 -4.28 4.65 13.22
N ASP A 43 -5.30 4.16 13.91
CA ASP A 43 -6.08 2.99 13.50
C ASP A 43 -6.85 3.24 12.19
N ALA A 44 -7.45 4.42 12.02
CA ALA A 44 -8.14 4.78 10.79
C ALA A 44 -7.18 4.85 9.59
N LEU A 45 -6.03 5.51 9.74
CA LEU A 45 -5.02 5.59 8.68
C LEU A 45 -4.43 4.21 8.36
N ARG A 46 -4.12 3.40 9.38
CA ARG A 46 -3.64 2.03 9.18
C ARG A 46 -4.67 1.19 8.44
N GLY A 47 -5.96 1.29 8.80
CA GLY A 47 -7.04 0.59 8.11
C GLY A 47 -7.10 0.93 6.62
N LEU A 48 -6.95 2.22 6.27
CA LEU A 48 -6.89 2.67 4.88
C LEU A 48 -5.65 2.14 4.15
N LEU A 49 -4.47 2.25 4.76
CA LEU A 49 -3.21 1.75 4.18
C LEU A 49 -3.26 0.23 3.97
N HIS A 50 -3.79 -0.53 4.92
CA HIS A 50 -3.95 -1.99 4.79
C HIS A 50 -4.96 -2.33 3.68
N GLY A 51 -6.04 -1.55 3.54
CA GLY A 51 -6.98 -1.67 2.43
C GLY A 51 -6.29 -1.47 1.07
N HIS A 52 -5.49 -0.40 0.94
CA HIS A 52 -4.72 -0.12 -0.27
C HIS A 52 -3.69 -1.22 -0.58
N LEU A 53 -2.96 -1.69 0.43
CA LEU A 53 -2.00 -2.79 0.30
C LEU A 53 -2.65 -4.06 -0.24
N ARG A 54 -3.82 -4.46 0.31
CA ARG A 54 -4.56 -5.63 -0.17
C ARG A 54 -5.01 -5.49 -1.62
N LEU A 55 -5.56 -4.33 -1.98
CA LEU A 55 -6.01 -4.06 -3.35
C LEU A 55 -4.84 -4.12 -4.34
N LEU A 56 -3.73 -3.47 -4.03
CA LEU A 56 -2.53 -3.45 -4.88
C LEU A 56 -1.86 -4.82 -4.98
N ALA A 57 -1.78 -5.55 -3.88
CA ALA A 57 -1.22 -6.91 -3.88
C ALA A 57 -2.02 -7.85 -4.80
N GLU A 58 -3.35 -7.76 -4.75
CA GLU A 58 -4.21 -8.55 -5.63
C GLU A 58 -4.04 -8.14 -7.10
N GLU A 59 -3.97 -6.84 -7.38
CA GLU A 59 -3.75 -6.36 -8.74
C GLU A 59 -2.41 -6.87 -9.30
N VAL A 60 -1.32 -6.75 -8.54
CA VAL A 60 0.00 -7.25 -8.96
C VAL A 60 0.00 -8.78 -9.16
N ARG A 61 -0.72 -9.52 -8.30
CA ARG A 61 -0.89 -10.98 -8.42
C ARG A 61 -1.64 -11.35 -9.71
N VAL A 62 -2.72 -10.63 -10.03
CA VAL A 62 -3.56 -10.85 -11.22
C VAL A 62 -2.85 -10.40 -12.50
N GLN A 63 -2.12 -9.29 -12.46
CA GLN A 63 -1.43 -8.72 -13.63
C GLN A 63 -0.09 -9.41 -13.95
N GLY A 64 0.41 -10.29 -13.08
CA GLY A 64 1.44 -11.27 -13.44
C GLY A 64 2.72 -10.66 -14.02
N SER A 65 3.37 -9.77 -13.26
CA SER A 65 4.82 -9.49 -13.26
C SER A 65 5.61 -9.75 -14.56
N MET A 66 5.36 -9.00 -15.65
CA MET A 66 6.07 -9.26 -16.93
C MET A 66 7.55 -8.85 -16.97
N GLY A 67 8.16 -8.36 -15.88
CA GLY A 67 9.59 -7.99 -15.89
C GLY A 67 10.42 -8.36 -14.66
N LEU A 68 9.81 -8.49 -13.47
CA LEU A 68 10.54 -8.62 -12.20
C LEU A 68 9.85 -9.56 -11.19
N PRO A 69 9.66 -10.86 -11.53
CA PRO A 69 8.89 -11.79 -10.70
C PRO A 69 9.46 -11.97 -9.28
N CYS A 70 10.79 -11.98 -9.11
CA CYS A 70 11.41 -12.10 -7.79
C CYS A 70 11.18 -10.87 -6.90
N LEU A 71 11.22 -9.67 -7.50
CA LEU A 71 10.92 -8.43 -6.77
C LEU A 71 9.44 -8.38 -6.38
N VAL A 72 8.56 -8.73 -7.31
CA VAL A 72 7.12 -8.81 -7.07
C VAL A 72 6.81 -9.80 -5.93
N ALA A 73 7.38 -11.00 -5.97
CA ALA A 73 7.19 -11.99 -4.91
C ALA A 73 7.69 -11.48 -3.55
N ALA A 74 8.89 -10.87 -3.50
CA ALA A 74 9.44 -10.32 -2.27
C ALA A 74 8.57 -9.19 -1.69
N VAL A 75 8.04 -8.32 -2.55
CA VAL A 75 7.14 -7.23 -2.15
C VAL A 75 5.81 -7.79 -1.65
N LEU A 76 5.23 -8.77 -2.34
CA LEU A 76 3.99 -9.42 -1.89
C LEU A 76 4.16 -10.11 -0.54
N THR A 77 5.28 -10.82 -0.31
CA THR A 77 5.57 -11.42 1.00
C THR A 77 5.72 -10.36 2.10
N LEU A 78 6.37 -9.23 1.81
CA LEU A 78 6.47 -8.11 2.75
C LEU A 78 5.08 -7.53 3.05
N VAL A 79 4.25 -7.36 2.03
CA VAL A 79 2.88 -6.81 2.17
C VAL A 79 2.00 -7.75 2.99
N GLU A 80 2.05 -9.05 2.73
CA GLU A 80 1.34 -10.06 3.53
C GLU A 80 1.77 -9.98 5.01
N GLY A 81 3.07 -9.87 5.27
CA GLY A 81 3.58 -9.65 6.62
C GLY A 81 3.08 -8.35 7.27
N LEU A 82 2.99 -7.25 6.51
CA LEU A 82 2.46 -5.96 7.01
C LEU A 82 0.95 -6.01 7.27
N VAL A 83 0.20 -6.76 6.46
CA VAL A 83 -1.25 -6.91 6.60
C VAL A 83 -1.60 -7.80 7.80
N ASP A 84 -0.82 -8.85 8.03
CA ASP A 84 -1.12 -9.91 8.99
C ASP A 84 -0.42 -9.76 10.35
N ALA A 85 0.26 -8.64 10.62
CA ALA A 85 0.97 -8.44 11.88
C ALA A 85 0.11 -7.67 12.92
N PRO A 86 -0.62 -8.38 13.82
CA PRO A 86 -1.55 -7.78 14.79
C PRO A 86 -0.89 -6.93 15.88
N GLU A 87 0.42 -7.06 16.08
CA GLU A 87 1.20 -6.35 17.10
C GLU A 87 1.52 -4.88 16.77
N HIS A 88 1.30 -4.45 15.52
CA HIS A 88 1.65 -3.12 15.04
C HIS A 88 0.48 -2.13 15.23
N ARG A 89 0.53 -1.28 16.27
CA ARG A 89 -0.48 -0.23 16.57
C ARG A 89 0.08 1.19 16.76
N GLY A 90 1.36 1.39 16.47
CA GLY A 90 2.06 2.65 16.69
C GLY A 90 2.15 3.53 15.46
N VAL A 91 2.46 4.79 15.72
CA VAL A 91 2.83 5.79 14.69
C VAL A 91 3.98 5.31 13.79
N LEU A 92 4.93 4.55 14.35
CA LEU A 92 6.04 3.98 13.58
C LEU A 92 5.57 3.02 12.49
N ASP A 93 4.43 2.39 12.70
CA ASP A 93 3.86 1.43 11.76
C ASP A 93 3.24 2.12 10.56
N LEU A 94 3.07 3.44 10.60
CA LEU A 94 2.70 4.25 9.44
C LEU A 94 3.89 4.51 8.50
N LEU A 95 5.13 4.16 8.87
CA LEU A 95 6.31 4.42 8.03
C LEU A 95 6.50 3.36 6.93
N ALA A 96 6.18 2.10 7.20
CA ALA A 96 6.40 1.00 6.26
C ALA A 96 5.31 0.88 5.17
N PRO A 97 3.99 0.97 5.48
CA PRO A 97 2.93 0.82 4.50
C PRO A 97 2.98 1.80 3.33
N PRO A 98 3.23 3.13 3.52
CA PRO A 98 3.33 4.08 2.42
C PRO A 98 4.43 3.71 1.41
N ALA A 99 5.60 3.30 1.88
CA ALA A 99 6.71 2.90 1.00
C ALA A 99 6.36 1.67 0.16
N ALA A 100 5.72 0.66 0.77
CA ALA A 100 5.26 -0.53 0.08
C ALA A 100 4.17 -0.22 -0.97
N ILE A 101 3.20 0.64 -0.64
CA ILE A 101 2.16 1.11 -1.58
C ILE A 101 2.79 1.82 -2.78
N ARG A 102 3.69 2.79 -2.56
CA ARG A 102 4.35 3.53 -3.64
C ARG A 102 5.16 2.61 -4.56
N LEU A 103 5.81 1.59 -4.00
CA LEU A 103 6.53 0.58 -4.76
C LEU A 103 5.58 -0.26 -5.64
N LEU A 104 4.48 -0.74 -5.07
CA LEU A 104 3.46 -1.49 -5.82
C LEU A 104 2.83 -0.64 -6.93
N LEU A 105 2.51 0.63 -6.64
CA LEU A 105 2.01 1.56 -7.65
C LEU A 105 2.99 1.70 -8.80
N THR A 106 4.29 1.89 -8.52
CA THR A 106 5.33 1.96 -9.55
C THR A 106 5.33 0.70 -10.43
N LEU A 107 5.19 -0.48 -9.82
CA LEU A 107 5.13 -1.75 -10.56
C LEU A 107 3.86 -1.88 -11.41
N CYS A 108 2.73 -1.34 -10.95
CA CYS A 108 1.45 -1.38 -11.69
C CYS A 108 1.39 -0.34 -12.83
N VAL A 109 1.99 0.83 -12.68
CA VAL A 109 1.83 1.97 -13.62
C VAL A 109 2.99 2.14 -14.58
N THR A 110 4.17 1.55 -14.31
CA THR A 110 5.31 1.66 -15.23
C THR A 110 5.13 0.70 -16.40
N PRO A 111 4.98 1.18 -17.65
CA PRO A 111 4.96 0.27 -18.79
C PRO A 111 6.34 -0.39 -18.91
N VAL A 112 6.38 -1.72 -18.70
CA VAL A 112 7.58 -2.52 -18.98
C VAL A 112 7.80 -2.48 -20.50
N ARG A 113 8.65 -1.56 -20.96
CA ARG A 113 9.12 -1.55 -22.35
C ARG A 113 10.05 -2.76 -22.52
N HIS A 114 9.53 -3.82 -23.15
CA HIS A 114 10.34 -4.87 -23.74
C HIS A 114 10.94 -4.40 -25.07
#